data_AF-G7KVU2-F1
#
_entry.id   AF-G7KVU2-F1
#
_cell.length_a   1.000
_cell.length_b   1.000
_cell.length_c   1.000
_cell.angle_alpha   90.00
_cell.angle_beta   90.00
_cell.angle_gamma   90.00
#
_symmetry.space_group_name_H-M   'P 1'
#
loop_
_entity.id
_entity.type
_entity.pdbx_description
1 polymer ?
#
loop_
_entity_poly.entity_id
_entity_poly.type
_entity_poly.pdbx_seq_one_letter_code
_entity_poly.pdbx_strand_id
1 'polypeptide(L)'
;MEVIGFKSFWSYDEKEHKGLKRLVSALTMGHNTLEMYLPRIEDIVINSLEKISSMNHLVTFLKEMKSISFDIIISIIMGSYNKHILTKIENSFSYVFAALYCMSLQKN
;
A
#
# COMPACT_ATOMS: atom_id res chain seq x y z
N MET A 1 3.38 6.83 25.25
CA MET A 1 2.55 6.66 24.04
C MET A 1 2.67 5.22 23.63
N GLU A 2 1.86 4.37 24.26
CA GLU A 2 1.75 2.96 23.88
C GLU A 2 1.29 2.93 22.43
N VAL A 3 2.03 2.22 21.59
CA VAL A 3 1.65 1.97 20.21
C VAL A 3 0.48 0.97 20.28
N ILE A 4 -0.71 1.50 20.51
CA ILE A 4 -1.97 0.78 20.36
C ILE A 4 -1.90 0.13 18.98
N GLY A 5 -1.85 -1.20 18.93
CA GLY A 5 -2.10 -1.94 17.69
C GLY A 5 -1.10 -3.01 17.29
N PHE A 6 0.16 -3.02 17.77
CA PHE A 6 1.11 -3.98 17.19
C PHE A 6 1.00 -5.39 17.75
N LYS A 7 0.68 -5.51 19.05
CA LYS A 7 0.41 -6.81 19.68
C LYS A 7 -0.98 -7.34 19.31
N SER A 8 -1.98 -6.49 19.12
CA SER A 8 -3.35 -6.89 18.77
C SER A 8 -3.51 -7.35 17.31
N PHE A 9 -2.63 -6.91 16.39
CA PHE A 9 -2.63 -7.42 15.02
C PHE A 9 -2.04 -8.85 14.90
N TRP A 10 -1.29 -9.31 15.91
CA TRP A 10 -0.67 -10.66 15.92
C TRP A 10 -1.15 -11.55 17.07
N SER A 11 -1.78 -11.00 18.09
CA SER A 11 -2.37 -11.71 19.22
C SER A 11 -3.82 -11.30 19.42
N TYR A 12 -4.68 -12.28 19.12
CA TYR A 12 -5.99 -12.53 19.71
C TYR A 12 -7.25 -12.01 18.97
N ASP A 13 -7.68 -12.75 17.93
CA ASP A 13 -8.99 -13.46 17.83
C ASP A 13 -9.12 -14.05 16.41
N GLU A 14 -9.25 -15.37 16.28
CA GLU A 14 -9.30 -16.06 14.98
C GLU A 14 -10.48 -15.59 14.09
N LYS A 15 -11.57 -15.09 14.69
CA LYS A 15 -12.74 -14.58 13.97
C LYS A 15 -12.52 -13.16 13.43
N GLU A 16 -11.81 -12.30 14.15
CA GLU A 16 -11.44 -10.96 13.65
C GLU A 16 -10.48 -11.07 12.46
N HIS A 17 -9.50 -11.98 12.55
CA HIS A 17 -8.64 -12.31 11.41
C HIS A 17 -9.43 -12.90 10.24
N LYS A 18 -10.45 -13.73 10.49
CA LYS A 18 -11.28 -14.31 9.43
C LYS A 18 -12.10 -13.25 8.69
N GLY A 19 -12.65 -12.26 9.40
CA GLY A 19 -13.40 -11.14 8.83
C GLY A 19 -12.52 -10.26 7.94
N LEU A 20 -11.39 -9.79 8.48
CA LEU A 20 -10.43 -8.98 7.72
C LEU A 20 -9.85 -9.75 6.54
N LYS A 21 -9.47 -11.02 6.74
CA LYS A 21 -8.95 -11.88 5.66
C LYS A 21 -9.97 -12.10 4.57
N ARG A 22 -11.25 -12.31 4.92
CA ARG A 22 -12.34 -12.43 3.94
C ARG A 22 -12.57 -11.13 3.17
N LEU A 23 -12.52 -9.98 3.85
CA LEU A 23 -12.65 -8.67 3.21
C LEU A 23 -11.51 -8.42 2.22
N VAL A 24 -10.27 -8.61 2.65
CA VAL A 24 -9.07 -8.47 1.79
C VAL A 24 -9.13 -9.46 0.63
N SER A 25 -9.54 -10.70 0.88
CA SER A 25 -9.70 -11.70 -0.18
C SER A 25 -10.79 -11.31 -1.17
N ALA A 26 -11.92 -10.74 -0.74
CA ALA A 26 -12.97 -10.28 -1.65
C ALA A 26 -12.50 -9.10 -2.55
N LEU A 27 -11.62 -8.24 -2.02
CA LEU A 27 -11.05 -7.11 -2.74
C LEU A 27 -9.90 -7.50 -3.68
N THR A 28 -9.26 -8.66 -3.47
CA THR A 28 -8.03 -9.05 -4.20
C THR A 28 -8.16 -10.35 -4.98
N MET A 29 -9.10 -11.22 -4.61
CA MET A 29 -9.25 -12.56 -5.16
C MET A 29 -10.58 -12.67 -5.92
N GLY A 30 -10.47 -12.90 -7.22
CA GLY A 30 -11.61 -13.07 -8.12
C GLY A 30 -11.28 -12.50 -9.50
N HIS A 31 -11.50 -13.28 -10.56
CA HIS A 31 -11.12 -12.89 -11.92
C HIS A 31 -11.83 -11.59 -12.35
N ASN A 32 -13.13 -11.46 -12.04
CA ASN A 32 -13.92 -10.26 -12.27
C ASN A 32 -13.41 -9.03 -11.50
N THR A 33 -12.94 -9.23 -10.27
CA THR A 33 -12.43 -8.15 -9.42
C THR A 33 -11.11 -7.62 -9.97
N LEU A 34 -10.22 -8.52 -10.39
CA LEU A 34 -8.92 -8.13 -10.95
C LEU A 34 -9.07 -7.41 -12.30
N GLU A 35 -9.98 -7.88 -13.15
CA GLU A 35 -10.30 -7.25 -14.43
C GLU A 35 -10.86 -5.83 -14.27
N MET A 36 -11.68 -5.59 -13.23
CA MET A 36 -12.21 -4.27 -12.91
C MET A 36 -11.12 -3.26 -12.53
N TYR A 37 -9.98 -3.71 -11.98
CA TYR A 37 -8.88 -2.83 -11.61
C TYR A 37 -7.91 -2.53 -12.76
N LEU A 38 -7.86 -3.36 -13.81
CA LEU A 38 -6.92 -3.19 -14.92
C LEU A 38 -6.95 -1.77 -15.53
N PRO A 39 -8.11 -1.20 -15.91
CA PRO A 39 -8.14 0.15 -16.48
C PRO A 39 -7.61 1.21 -15.53
N ARG A 40 -7.84 1.02 -14.23
CA ARG A 40 -7.38 1.96 -13.20
C ARG A 40 -5.88 1.83 -12.95
N ILE A 41 -5.35 0.61 -12.96
CA ILE A 41 -3.91 0.35 -12.84
C ILE A 41 -3.19 0.96 -14.04
N GLU A 42 -3.71 0.74 -15.25
CA GLU A 42 -3.16 1.33 -16.47
C GLU A 42 -3.12 2.86 -16.38
N ASP A 43 -4.22 3.50 -15.98
CA ASP A 43 -4.26 4.95 -15.80
C ASP A 43 -3.23 5.45 -14.78
N ILE A 44 -3.10 4.79 -13.62
CA ILE A 44 -2.09 5.16 -12.61
C ILE A 44 -0.67 5.02 -13.17
N VAL A 45 -0.38 3.91 -13.84
CA VAL A 45 0.96 3.62 -14.36
C VAL A 45 1.32 4.57 -15.50
N ILE A 46 0.43 4.77 -16.47
CA ILE A 46 0.65 5.66 -17.63
C ILE A 46 0.91 7.09 -17.15
N ASN A 47 0.00 7.64 -16.32
CA ASN A 47 0.13 9.00 -15.80
C ASN A 47 1.41 9.19 -14.96
N SER A 48 1.80 8.16 -14.19
CA SER A 48 3.01 8.22 -13.38
C SER A 48 4.28 8.17 -14.24
N LEU A 49 4.33 7.29 -15.25
CA LEU A 49 5.46 7.17 -16.16
C LEU A 49 5.61 8.40 -17.06
N GLU A 50 4.51 8.99 -17.54
CA GLU A 50 4.54 10.23 -18.30
C GLU A 50 5.09 11.39 -17.45
N LYS A 51 4.63 11.50 -16.20
CA LYS A 51 5.17 12.47 -15.24
C LYS A 51 6.66 12.26 -15.01
N ILE A 52 7.10 11.03 -14.78
CA ILE A 52 8.52 10.70 -14.57
C ILE A 52 9.34 11.02 -15.82
N SER A 53 8.83 10.69 -17.01
CA SER A 53 9.49 10.99 -18.28
C SER A 53 9.64 12.49 -18.55
N SER A 54 8.74 13.31 -18.01
CA SER A 54 8.81 14.78 -18.12
C SER A 54 9.74 15.45 -17.10
N MET A 55 10.31 14.68 -16.16
CA MET A 55 11.20 15.22 -15.13
C MET A 55 12.59 15.49 -15.70
N ASN A 56 13.06 16.74 -15.59
CA ASN A 56 14.41 17.14 -15.99
C ASN A 56 15.51 16.74 -14.98
N HIS A 57 15.26 15.82 -14.05
CA HIS A 57 16.21 15.44 -12.99
C HIS A 57 16.40 13.93 -12.91
N LEU A 58 17.52 13.50 -12.29
CA LEU A 58 17.82 12.09 -12.07
C LEU A 58 16.73 11.43 -11.22
N VAL A 59 16.17 10.35 -11.74
CA VAL A 59 15.09 9.58 -11.11
C VAL A 59 15.65 8.32 -10.47
N THR A 60 15.32 8.09 -9.20
CA THR A 60 15.62 6.82 -8.53
C THR A 60 14.51 5.82 -8.83
N PHE A 61 14.76 4.90 -9.77
CA PHE A 61 13.78 3.90 -10.22
C PHE A 61 13.05 3.18 -9.06
N LEU A 62 13.79 2.67 -8.08
CA LEU A 62 13.21 1.94 -6.95
C LEU A 62 12.25 2.81 -6.12
N LYS A 63 12.54 4.10 -5.98
CA LYS A 63 11.71 5.03 -5.22
C LYS A 63 10.40 5.28 -5.95
N GLU A 64 10.46 5.59 -7.24
CA GLU A 64 9.26 5.86 -8.03
C GLU A 64 8.38 4.62 -8.18
N MET A 65 8.97 3.45 -8.46
CA MET A 65 8.20 2.20 -8.56
C MET A 65 7.52 1.83 -7.24
N LYS A 66 8.15 2.11 -6.10
CA LYS A 66 7.52 1.92 -4.78
C LYS A 66 6.31 2.82 -4.60
N SER A 67 6.42 4.09 -4.99
CA SER A 67 5.32 5.05 -4.91
C SER A 67 4.15 4.65 -5.83
N ILE A 68 4.43 4.30 -7.08
CA ILE A 68 3.42 3.79 -8.03
C ILE A 68 2.73 2.53 -7.49
N SER A 69 3.49 1.58 -6.95
CA SER A 69 2.92 0.36 -6.37
C SER A 69 2.03 0.66 -5.18
N PHE A 70 2.41 1.62 -4.35
CA PHE A 70 1.62 2.07 -3.21
C PHE A 70 0.30 2.70 -3.65
N ASP A 71 0.34 3.58 -4.66
CA ASP A 71 -0.85 4.21 -5.24
C ASP A 71 -1.83 3.16 -5.76
N ILE A 72 -1.34 2.13 -6.47
CA ILE A 72 -2.14 1.00 -6.95
C ILE A 72 -2.78 0.25 -5.78
N ILE A 73 -2.01 -0.14 -4.77
CA ILE A 73 -2.52 -0.92 -3.62
C ILE A 73 -3.61 -0.15 -2.87
N ILE A 74 -3.37 1.13 -2.56
CA ILE A 74 -4.37 1.97 -1.89
C ILE A 74 -5.58 2.19 -2.79
N SER A 75 -5.39 2.28 -4.11
CA SER A 75 -6.50 2.39 -5.07
C SER A 75 -7.44 1.20 -4.97
N ILE A 76 -6.89 -0.01 -4.89
CA ILE A 76 -7.65 -1.26 -4.81
C ILE A 76 -8.39 -1.34 -3.47
N ILE A 77 -7.73 -1.00 -2.36
CA ILE A 77 -8.29 -1.14 -1.00
C ILE A 77 -9.30 -0.04 -0.67
N MET A 78 -9.01 1.22 -1.01
CA MET A 78 -9.79 2.39 -0.59
C MET A 78 -10.66 2.98 -1.70
N GLY A 79 -10.55 2.52 -2.94
CA GLY A 79 -11.28 3.15 -4.05
C GLY A 79 -10.72 4.54 -4.33
N SER A 80 -11.60 5.54 -4.50
CA SER A 80 -11.21 6.93 -4.78
C SER A 80 -10.75 7.66 -3.52
N TYR A 81 -9.63 8.39 -3.61
CA TYR A 81 -9.06 9.14 -2.48
C TYR A 81 -8.38 10.43 -2.95
N ASN A 82 -8.13 11.32 -1.99
CA ASN A 82 -7.41 12.57 -2.23
C ASN A 82 -5.88 12.33 -2.22
N LYS A 83 -5.18 12.85 -3.24
CA LYS A 83 -3.72 12.70 -3.39
C LYS A 83 -2.91 13.20 -2.18
N HIS A 84 -3.36 14.25 -1.50
CA HIS A 84 -2.71 14.76 -0.30
C HIS A 84 -2.86 13.80 0.90
N ILE A 85 -4.00 13.11 1.01
CA ILE A 85 -4.20 12.08 2.03
C ILE A 85 -3.29 10.88 1.73
N LEU A 86 -3.23 10.47 0.47
CA LEU A 86 -2.37 9.37 0.01
C LEU A 86 -0.90 9.57 0.38
N THR A 87 -0.32 10.73 0.06
CA THR A 87 1.09 11.02 0.39
C THR A 87 1.35 10.99 1.91
N LYS A 88 0.38 11.40 2.74
CA LYS A 88 0.51 11.27 4.19
C LYS A 88 0.52 9.81 4.63
N ILE A 89 -0.38 8.99 4.08
CA ILE A 89 -0.44 7.55 4.38
C ILE A 89 0.85 6.85 3.93
N GLU A 90 1.36 7.14 2.72
CA GLU A 90 2.61 6.59 2.18
C GLU A 90 3.81 6.86 3.11
N ASN A 91 3.93 8.11 3.58
CA ASN A 91 4.96 8.49 4.53
C ASN A 91 4.82 7.73 5.86
N SER A 92 3.62 7.71 6.44
CA SER A 92 3.37 6.98 7.69
C SER A 92 3.64 5.48 7.54
N PHE A 93 3.27 4.88 6.41
CA PHE A 93 3.52 3.47 6.14
C PHE A 93 5.02 3.17 6.03
N SER A 94 5.78 4.06 5.40
CA SER A 94 7.24 3.96 5.31
C SER A 94 7.91 3.96 6.69
N TYR A 95 7.45 4.81 7.61
CA TYR A 95 7.95 4.83 8.99
C TYR A 95 7.61 3.54 9.76
N VAL A 96 6.38 3.05 9.64
CA VAL A 96 5.96 1.80 10.30
C VAL A 96 6.75 0.61 9.76
N PHE A 97 6.93 0.53 8.44
CA PHE A 97 7.71 -0.52 7.80
C PHE A 97 9.18 -0.49 8.23
N ALA A 98 9.80 0.69 8.27
CA ALA A 98 11.17 0.84 8.76
C ALA A 98 11.31 0.45 10.24
N ALA A 99 10.36 0.88 11.09
CA ALA A 99 10.35 0.49 12.51
C ALA A 99 10.21 -1.03 12.69
N LEU A 100 9.36 -1.68 11.88
CA LEU A 100 9.21 -3.13 11.87
C LEU A 100 10.49 -3.85 11.49
N TYR A 101 11.14 -3.38 10.44
CA TYR A 101 12.40 -3.94 9.99
C TYR A 101 13.47 -3.84 11.08
N CYS A 102 13.61 -2.67 11.73
CA CYS A 102 14.54 -2.48 12.84
C CYS A 102 14.23 -3.40 14.04
N MET A 103 12.96 -3.55 14.40
CA MET A 103 12.55 -4.45 15.50
C MET A 103 12.87 -5.93 15.19
N SER A 104 12.77 -6.35 13.93
CA SER A 104 13.10 -7.72 13.53
C SER A 104 14.61 -8.01 13.57
N LEU A 105 15.45 -7.00 13.38
CA LEU A 105 16.91 -7.13 13.46
C LEU A 105 17.45 -7.17 14.89
N GLN A 106 16.72 -6.63 15.85
CA GLN A 106 17.14 -6.59 17.27
C GLN A 106 16.92 -7.94 18.00
N LYS A 107 16.37 -8.94 17.31
CA LYS A 107 16.01 -10.25 17.89
C LYS A 107 16.98 -11.39 17.50
N ASN A 108 18.07 -11.08 16.80
CA ASN A 108 19.21 -11.96 16.53
C ASN A 108 20.43 -11.49 17.32
#